data_AF-A0A957EAU1-F1
#
_entry.id   AF-A0A957EAU1-F1
#
_cell.length_a   1.000
_cell.length_b   1.000
_cell.length_c   1.000
_cell.angle_alpha   90.00
_cell.angle_beta   90.00
_cell.angle_gamma   90.00
#
_symmetry.space_group_name_H-M   'P 1'
#
loop_
_entity.id
_entity.type
_entity.pdbx_description
1 polymer ?
#
loop_
_entity_poly.entity_id
_entity_poly.type
_entity_poly.pdbx_seq_one_letter_code
_entity_poly.pdbx_strand_id
1 'polypeptide(L)'
;VAALGALLFNQLAARIGAKRTVVITLLGWMAVLVYAFGWLRTPAQVWGWAAAEALFLGSSQALSRSLFAKMVPAQQESVYFSLYEVSERGTSWIGPLVFGLAVQLTGSPRSALLPLILFFVIGCALLLTTDVRQGIRDAGNEPPALV
;
A
#
# COMPACT_ATOMS: atom_id res chain seq x y z
N VAL A 1 -11.96 -8.93 -7.53
CA VAL A 1 -11.23 -7.72 -7.98
C VAL A 1 -9.80 -7.68 -7.48
N ALA A 2 -9.55 -7.83 -6.17
CA ALA A 2 -8.19 -7.82 -5.60
C ALA A 2 -7.21 -8.82 -6.26
N ALA A 3 -7.64 -10.05 -6.56
CA ALA A 3 -6.81 -11.04 -7.25
C ALA A 3 -6.42 -10.63 -8.68
N LEU A 4 -7.32 -9.95 -9.42
CA LEU A 4 -7.03 -9.46 -10.77
C LEU A 4 -6.03 -8.30 -10.74
N GLY A 5 -6.15 -7.41 -9.76
CA GLY A 5 -5.19 -6.34 -9.51
C GLY A 5 -3.82 -6.90 -9.20
N ALA A 6 -3.73 -7.85 -8.27
CA ALA A 6 -2.48 -8.51 -7.94
C ALA A 6 -1.81 -9.12 -9.19
N LEU A 7 -2.55 -9.77 -10.09
CA LEU A 7 -1.98 -10.31 -11.33
C LEU A 7 -1.49 -9.24 -12.31
N LEU A 8 -2.29 -8.18 -12.53
CA LEU A 8 -1.93 -7.06 -13.41
C LEU A 8 -0.68 -6.34 -12.93
N PHE A 9 -0.66 -5.98 -11.65
CA PHE A 9 0.46 -5.26 -11.05
C PHE A 9 1.68 -6.16 -10.83
N ASN A 10 1.52 -7.47 -10.69
CA ASN A 10 2.65 -8.41 -10.68
C ASN A 10 3.36 -8.45 -12.05
N GLN A 11 2.60 -8.49 -13.16
CA GLN A 11 3.19 -8.38 -14.50
C GLN A 11 3.90 -7.05 -14.70
N LEU A 12 3.33 -5.96 -14.18
CA LEU A 12 3.98 -4.65 -14.22
C LEU A 12 5.28 -4.65 -13.39
N ALA A 13 5.27 -5.19 -12.18
CA ALA A 13 6.46 -5.34 -11.33
C ALA A 13 7.58 -6.11 -12.00
N ALA A 14 7.27 -7.14 -12.80
CA ALA A 14 8.27 -7.86 -13.59
C ALA A 14 8.96 -6.98 -14.65
N ARG A 15 8.30 -5.92 -15.14
CA ARG A 15 8.82 -5.02 -16.19
C ARG A 15 9.53 -3.78 -15.66
N ILE A 16 9.08 -3.22 -14.53
CA ILE A 16 9.58 -1.93 -14.04
C ILE A 16 10.19 -1.99 -12.63
N GLY A 17 10.12 -3.13 -11.95
CA GLY A 17 10.56 -3.30 -10.55
C GLY A 17 9.40 -3.24 -9.56
N ALA A 18 9.49 -4.03 -8.49
CA ALA A 18 8.46 -4.16 -7.47
C ALA A 18 8.28 -2.88 -6.64
N LYS A 19 9.37 -2.22 -6.21
CA LYS A 19 9.36 -0.93 -5.49
C LYS A 19 8.60 0.12 -6.29
N ARG A 20 8.92 0.28 -7.58
CA ARG A 20 8.24 1.25 -8.45
C ARG A 20 6.76 0.94 -8.60
N THR A 21 6.40 -0.33 -8.72
CA THR A 21 4.99 -0.72 -8.80
C THR A 21 4.23 -0.48 -7.49
N VAL A 22 4.84 -0.68 -6.32
CA VAL A 22 4.24 -0.30 -5.03
C VAL A 22 4.01 1.21 -4.99
N VAL A 23 4.98 2.03 -5.42
CA VAL A 23 4.78 3.49 -5.51
C VAL A 23 3.62 3.85 -6.44
N ILE A 24 3.52 3.22 -7.63
CA ILE A 24 2.41 3.46 -8.56
C ILE A 24 1.05 3.10 -7.94
N THR A 25 0.97 1.98 -7.21
CA THR A 25 -0.29 1.59 -6.56
C THR A 25 -0.67 2.56 -5.43
N LEU A 26 0.30 3.07 -4.66
CA LEU A 26 0.08 4.12 -3.66
C LEU A 26 -0.39 5.45 -4.29
N LEU A 27 0.25 5.87 -5.38
CA LEU A 27 -0.17 7.06 -6.14
C LEU A 27 -1.59 6.90 -6.70
N GLY A 28 -1.92 5.72 -7.21
CA GLY A 28 -3.27 5.36 -7.66
C GLY A 28 -4.30 5.45 -6.54
N TRP A 29 -3.97 4.95 -5.35
CA TRP A 29 -4.80 5.09 -4.15
C TRP A 29 -5.07 6.54 -3.79
N MET A 30 -4.04 7.38 -3.75
CA MET A 30 -4.21 8.80 -3.47
C MET A 30 -5.08 9.49 -4.53
N ALA A 31 -4.92 9.16 -5.82
CA ALA A 31 -5.77 9.72 -6.88
C ALA A 31 -7.24 9.32 -6.70
N VAL A 32 -7.51 8.07 -6.33
CA VAL A 32 -8.86 7.56 -6.05
C VAL A 32 -9.48 8.22 -4.82
N LEU A 33 -8.69 8.52 -3.77
CA LEU A 33 -9.14 9.26 -2.59
C LEU A 33 -9.44 10.74 -2.92
N VAL A 34 -8.58 11.40 -3.72
CA VAL A 34 -8.81 12.78 -4.19
C VAL A 34 -10.07 12.86 -5.05
N TYR A 35 -10.29 11.88 -5.94
CA TYR A 35 -11.52 11.77 -6.70
C TYR A 35 -12.75 11.63 -5.79
N ALA A 36 -12.66 10.76 -4.77
CA ALA A 36 -13.74 10.55 -3.82
C ALA A 36 -14.09 11.82 -3.03
N PHE A 37 -13.08 12.61 -2.67
CA PHE A 37 -13.27 13.87 -1.95
C PHE A 37 -14.06 14.89 -2.77
N GLY A 38 -13.74 15.07 -4.06
CA GLY A 38 -14.33 16.14 -4.89
C GLY A 38 -15.60 15.76 -5.66
N TRP A 39 -15.69 14.51 -6.14
CA TRP A 39 -16.65 14.15 -7.20
C TRP A 39 -17.59 12.98 -6.87
N LEU A 40 -17.43 12.30 -5.73
CA LEU A 40 -18.32 11.20 -5.34
C LEU A 40 -19.69 11.72 -4.89
N ARG A 41 -20.68 11.65 -5.78
CA ARG A 41 -22.05 12.16 -5.54
C ARG A 41 -23.14 11.12 -5.74
N THR A 42 -22.91 10.09 -6.56
CA THR A 42 -23.94 9.09 -6.90
C THR A 42 -23.57 7.68 -6.43
N PRO A 43 -24.56 6.82 -6.14
CA PRO A 43 -24.29 5.43 -5.74
C PRO A 43 -23.48 4.63 -6.78
N ALA A 44 -23.74 4.86 -8.08
CA ALA A 44 -22.97 4.20 -9.15
C ALA A 44 -21.48 4.58 -9.11
N GLN A 45 -21.16 5.86 -8.82
CA GLN A 45 -19.77 6.31 -8.64
C GLN A 45 -19.12 5.63 -7.43
N VAL A 46 -19.86 5.43 -6.35
CA VAL A 46 -19.36 4.74 -5.14
C VAL A 46 -18.95 3.30 -5.47
N TRP A 47 -19.76 2.55 -6.23
CA TRP A 47 -19.42 1.17 -6.61
C TRP A 47 -18.19 1.10 -7.51
N GLY A 48 -18.08 2.01 -8.49
CA GLY A 48 -16.89 2.10 -9.34
C GLY A 48 -15.63 2.48 -8.55
N TRP A 49 -15.76 3.43 -7.64
CA TRP A 49 -14.70 3.84 -6.73
C TRP A 49 -14.24 2.70 -5.80
N ALA A 50 -15.17 1.98 -5.17
CA ALA A 50 -14.86 0.86 -4.28
C ALA A 50 -14.16 -0.29 -5.04
N ALA A 51 -14.55 -0.54 -6.29
CA ALA A 51 -13.86 -1.52 -7.13
C ALA A 51 -12.42 -1.10 -7.45
N ALA A 52 -12.19 0.19 -7.76
CA ALA A 52 -10.86 0.73 -7.99
C ALA A 52 -10.00 0.68 -6.72
N GLU A 53 -10.55 1.08 -5.57
CA GLU A 53 -9.88 1.01 -4.27
C GLU A 53 -9.42 -0.42 -3.96
N ALA A 54 -10.32 -1.41 -4.09
CA ALA A 54 -10.05 -2.81 -3.82
C ALA A 54 -8.95 -3.40 -4.74
N LEU A 55 -8.86 -2.92 -5.97
CA LEU A 55 -7.81 -3.33 -6.91
C LEU A 55 -6.42 -2.94 -6.38
N PHE A 56 -6.26 -1.67 -6.04
CA PHE A 56 -4.99 -1.14 -5.57
C PHE A 56 -4.65 -1.60 -4.15
N LEU A 57 -5.64 -1.87 -3.29
CA LEU A 57 -5.44 -2.43 -1.95
C LEU A 57 -4.74 -3.79 -2.04
N GLY A 58 -5.34 -4.71 -2.81
CA GLY A 58 -4.78 -6.05 -2.98
C GLY A 58 -3.42 -6.03 -3.67
N SER A 59 -3.23 -5.13 -4.62
CA SER A 59 -1.98 -5.00 -5.37
C SER A 59 -0.84 -4.49 -4.49
N SER A 60 -1.07 -3.40 -3.74
CA SER A 60 -0.05 -2.81 -2.84
C SER A 60 0.33 -3.77 -1.71
N GLN A 61 -0.65 -4.47 -1.10
CA GLN A 61 -0.37 -5.47 -0.07
C GLN A 61 0.46 -6.65 -0.62
N ALA A 62 0.05 -7.25 -1.74
CA ALA A 62 0.75 -8.39 -2.31
C ALA A 62 2.19 -8.04 -2.75
N LEU A 63 2.37 -6.89 -3.40
CA LEU A 63 3.68 -6.43 -3.84
C LEU A 63 4.59 -6.04 -2.67
N SER A 64 4.06 -5.38 -1.64
CA SER A 64 4.85 -5.01 -0.45
C SER A 64 5.34 -6.25 0.27
N ARG A 65 4.48 -7.26 0.44
CA ARG A 65 4.87 -8.54 1.03
C ARG A 65 5.91 -9.27 0.19
N SER A 66 5.77 -9.28 -1.13
CA SER A 66 6.74 -9.87 -2.05
C SER A 66 8.09 -9.14 -2.01
N LEU A 67 8.08 -7.81 -1.92
CA LEU A 67 9.28 -6.99 -1.81
C LEU A 67 9.99 -7.23 -0.47
N PHE A 68 9.23 -7.28 0.62
CA PHE A 68 9.74 -7.60 1.95
C PHE A 68 10.40 -8.97 1.98
N ALA A 69 9.77 -10.00 1.41
CA ALA A 69 10.33 -11.36 1.34
C ALA A 69 11.74 -11.42 0.76
N LYS A 70 12.07 -10.56 -0.21
CA LYS A 70 13.41 -10.50 -0.83
C LYS A 70 14.48 -9.92 0.09
N MET A 71 14.08 -9.10 1.08
CA MET A 71 14.97 -8.49 2.07
C MET A 71 15.09 -9.34 3.35
N VAL A 72 14.49 -10.51 3.38
CA VAL A 72 14.53 -11.39 4.56
C VAL A 72 15.69 -12.38 4.41
N PRO A 73 16.58 -12.51 5.41
CA PRO A 73 17.66 -13.48 5.38
C PRO A 73 17.14 -14.90 5.30
N ALA A 74 17.81 -15.74 4.51
CA ALA A 74 17.55 -17.17 4.48
C ALA A 74 17.65 -17.76 5.90
N GLN A 75 16.78 -18.72 6.23
CA GLN A 75 16.71 -19.40 7.54
C GLN A 75 16.14 -18.56 8.70
N GLN A 76 15.86 -17.26 8.51
CA GLN A 76 15.21 -16.40 9.52
C GLN A 76 13.82 -15.92 9.11
N GLU A 77 13.25 -16.52 8.05
CA GLU A 77 11.98 -16.09 7.46
C GLU A 77 10.84 -15.99 8.47
N SER A 78 10.70 -16.99 9.34
CA SER A 78 9.64 -17.04 10.34
C SER A 78 9.70 -15.86 11.30
N VAL A 79 10.89 -15.43 11.73
CA VAL A 79 11.07 -14.32 12.68
C VAL A 79 10.70 -12.99 12.02
N TYR A 80 11.22 -12.73 10.82
CA TYR A 80 10.94 -11.49 10.11
C TYR A 80 9.48 -11.38 9.67
N PHE A 81 8.86 -12.47 9.19
CA PHE A 81 7.44 -12.47 8.86
C PHE A 81 6.55 -12.36 10.10
N SER A 82 6.96 -12.92 11.25
CA SER A 82 6.24 -12.73 12.51
C SER A 82 6.27 -11.26 12.95
N LEU A 83 7.42 -10.61 12.86
CA LEU A 83 7.54 -9.17 13.15
C LEU A 83 6.72 -8.31 12.18
N TYR A 84 6.74 -8.65 10.88
CA TYR A 84 5.92 -7.99 9.87
C TYR A 84 4.42 -8.09 10.20
N GLU A 85 3.94 -9.30 10.53
CA GLU A 85 2.53 -9.54 10.84
C GLU A 85 2.09 -8.85 12.14
N VAL A 86 2.94 -8.87 13.19
CA VAL A 86 2.68 -8.13 14.43
C VAL A 86 2.63 -6.62 14.17
N SER A 87 3.50 -6.10 13.31
CA SER A 87 3.51 -4.67 12.95
C SER A 87 2.27 -4.28 12.14
N GLU A 88 1.89 -5.11 11.16
CA GLU A 88 0.67 -4.91 10.35
C GLU A 88 -0.58 -4.92 11.23
N ARG A 89 -0.77 -5.97 12.03
CA ARG A 89 -1.93 -6.08 12.93
C ARG A 89 -1.92 -5.01 14.01
N GLY A 90 -0.74 -4.72 14.57
CA GLY A 90 -0.54 -3.72 15.62
C GLY A 90 -0.84 -2.29 15.19
N THR A 91 -0.81 -1.99 13.89
CA THR A 91 -1.14 -0.67 13.33
C THR A 91 -2.53 -0.60 12.68
N SER A 92 -3.18 -1.75 12.46
CA SER A 92 -4.46 -1.85 11.75
C SER A 92 -5.61 -1.02 12.35
N TRP A 93 -5.58 -0.74 13.65
CA TRP A 93 -6.61 0.06 14.34
C TRP A 93 -6.41 1.58 14.19
N ILE A 94 -5.20 2.03 13.81
CA ILE A 94 -4.87 3.46 13.70
C ILE A 94 -5.69 4.12 12.59
N GLY A 95 -5.84 3.45 11.45
CA GLY A 95 -6.60 3.96 10.31
C GLY A 95 -8.08 4.25 10.66
N PRO A 96 -8.84 3.25 11.15
CA PRO A 96 -10.22 3.45 11.61
C PRO A 96 -10.34 4.48 12.74
N LEU A 97 -9.39 4.51 13.67
CA LEU A 97 -9.38 5.48 14.77
C LEU A 97 -9.24 6.91 14.25
N VAL A 98 -8.24 7.18 13.40
CA VAL A 98 -8.04 8.51 12.83
C VAL A 98 -9.19 8.91 11.91
N PHE A 99 -9.73 7.97 11.12
CA PHE A 99 -10.91 8.20 10.31
C PHE A 99 -12.12 8.58 11.17
N GLY A 100 -12.42 7.79 12.21
CA GLY A 100 -13.54 8.03 13.12
C GLY A 100 -13.42 9.35 13.86
N LEU A 101 -12.23 9.69 14.37
CA LEU A 101 -11.96 10.99 14.99
C LEU A 101 -12.13 12.13 14.01
N ALA A 102 -11.64 12.00 12.77
CA ALA A 102 -11.81 13.03 11.76
C ALA A 102 -13.31 13.25 11.43
N VAL A 103 -14.10 12.18 11.31
CA VAL A 103 -15.56 12.31 11.13
C VAL A 103 -16.22 12.96 12.34
N GLN A 104 -15.86 12.57 13.56
CA GLN A 104 -16.44 13.11 14.78
C GLN A 104 -16.15 14.61 14.95
N LEU A 105 -14.94 15.05 14.62
CA LEU A 105 -14.52 16.45 14.75
C LEU A 105 -15.04 17.33 13.62
N THR A 106 -15.15 16.81 12.40
CA THR A 106 -15.53 17.61 11.21
C THR A 106 -16.99 17.46 10.82
N GLY A 107 -17.70 16.45 11.35
CA GLY A 107 -19.07 16.12 10.99
C GLY A 107 -19.25 15.55 9.58
N SER A 108 -18.16 15.30 8.83
CA SER A 108 -18.21 14.88 7.43
C SER A 108 -17.30 13.68 7.14
N PRO A 109 -17.84 12.59 6.56
CA PRO A 109 -17.04 11.46 6.08
C PRO A 109 -16.02 11.84 5.00
N ARG A 110 -16.28 12.91 4.23
CA ARG A 110 -15.37 13.33 3.16
C ARG A 110 -14.08 13.93 3.70
N SER A 111 -14.15 14.77 4.73
CA SER A 111 -12.96 15.36 5.36
C SER A 111 -12.06 14.31 6.00
N ALA A 112 -12.61 13.17 6.41
CA ALA A 112 -11.83 12.05 6.93
C ALA A 112 -10.95 11.34 5.88
N LEU A 113 -11.11 11.64 4.58
CA LEU A 113 -10.22 11.16 3.52
C LEU A 113 -8.86 11.88 3.52
N LEU A 114 -8.80 13.13 4.01
CA LEU A 114 -7.56 13.91 4.05
C LEU A 114 -6.46 13.29 4.93
N PRO A 115 -6.73 12.90 6.20
CA PRO A 115 -5.71 12.23 7.01
C PRO A 115 -5.30 10.86 6.44
N LEU A 116 -6.19 10.15 5.73
CA LEU A 116 -5.81 8.93 5.01
C LEU A 116 -4.81 9.23 3.90
N ILE A 117 -5.05 10.26 3.08
CA ILE A 117 -4.08 10.71 2.06
C ILE A 117 -2.73 11.03 2.71
N LEU A 118 -2.72 11.70 3.86
CA LEU A 118 -1.49 12.00 4.60
C LEU A 118 -0.71 10.73 4.97
N PHE A 119 -1.38 9.67 5.45
CA PHE A 119 -0.71 8.39 5.70
C PHE A 119 -0.10 7.79 4.44
N PHE A 120 -0.78 7.86 3.30
CA PHE A 120 -0.23 7.39 2.01
C PHE A 120 0.97 8.21 1.56
N VAL A 121 0.94 9.53 1.74
CA VAL A 121 2.08 10.40 1.43
C VAL A 121 3.29 10.03 2.29
N ILE A 122 3.10 9.86 3.60
CA ILE A 122 4.17 9.46 4.52
C ILE A 122 4.73 8.09 4.15
N GLY A 123 3.86 7.09 3.93
CA GLY A 123 4.28 5.76 3.54
C GLY A 123 5.02 5.73 2.20
N CYS A 124 4.56 6.52 1.22
CA CYS A 124 5.23 6.67 -0.07
C CYS A 124 6.60 7.33 0.09
N ALA A 125 6.72 8.40 0.86
CA ALA A 125 7.98 9.08 1.14
C ALA A 125 8.99 8.15 1.80
N LEU A 126 8.57 7.40 2.84
CA LEU A 126 9.40 6.40 3.50
C LEU A 126 9.89 5.34 2.50
N LEU A 127 8.99 4.77 1.69
CA LEU A 127 9.36 3.78 0.68
C LEU A 127 10.36 4.33 -0.34
N LEU A 128 10.22 5.59 -0.76
CA LEU A 128 11.17 6.22 -1.68
C LEU A 128 12.57 6.32 -1.06
N THR A 129 12.66 6.64 0.24
CA THR A 129 13.94 6.70 0.97
C THR A 129 14.57 5.34 1.25
N THR A 130 13.79 4.24 1.25
CA THR A 130 14.31 2.89 1.52
C THR A 130 15.14 2.37 0.35
N ASP A 131 16.43 2.08 0.58
CA ASP A 131 17.25 1.35 -0.40
C ASP A 131 17.00 -0.15 -0.30
N VAL A 132 16.07 -0.62 -1.13
CA VAL A 132 15.70 -2.03 -1.20
C VAL A 132 16.84 -2.89 -1.75
N ARG A 133 17.68 -2.36 -2.67
CA ARG A 133 18.82 -3.15 -3.19
C ARG A 133 19.83 -3.42 -2.09
N GLN A 134 20.14 -2.39 -1.29
CA GLN A 134 21.02 -2.54 -0.15
C GLN A 134 20.43 -3.51 0.88
N GLY A 135 19.14 -3.37 1.20
CA GLY A 135 18.47 -4.30 2.13
C GLY A 135 18.50 -5.77 1.68
N ILE A 136 18.37 -6.04 0.38
CA ILE A 136 18.50 -7.41 -0.16
C ILE A 136 19.93 -7.92 0.00
N ARG A 137 20.94 -7.08 -0.25
CA ARG A 137 22.36 -7.46 -0.12
C ARG A 137 22.74 -7.71 1.34
N ASP A 138 22.30 -6.85 2.26
CA ASP A 138 22.57 -6.98 3.69
C ASP A 138 21.93 -8.25 4.28
N ALA A 139 20.82 -8.70 3.70
CA ALA A 139 20.20 -9.99 4.01
C ALA A 139 20.95 -11.21 3.47
N GLY A 140 22.01 -11.00 2.67
CA GLY A 140 22.76 -12.07 2.01
C GLY A 140 22.11 -12.64 0.75
N ASN A 141 21.10 -11.95 0.20
CA ASN A 141 20.36 -12.39 -0.98
C ASN A 141 20.88 -11.72 -2.26
N GLU A 142 20.69 -12.37 -3.41
CA GLU A 142 21.03 -11.76 -4.71
C GLU A 142 19.93 -10.78 -5.17
N PRO A 143 20.26 -9.49 -5.42
CA PRO A 143 19.29 -8.51 -5.86
C PRO A 143 18.83 -8.80 -7.30
N PRO A 144 17.51 -8.79 -7.57
CA PRO A 144 17.00 -8.98 -8.92
C PRO A 144 17.43 -7.83 -9.84
N ALA A 145 17.41 -8.09 -11.15
CA ALA A 145 17.77 -7.10 -12.18
C ALA A 145 16.96 -5.80 -12.03
N LEU A 146 15.68 -5.92 -11.70
CA LEU A 146 14.75 -4.81 -11.42
C LEU A 146 14.23 -4.90 -9.99
N VAL A 147 14.34 -3.80 -9.26
CA VAL A 147 13.88 -3.64 -7.88
C VAL A 147 12.76 -2.65 -7.81
#